data_AF-A0A2T2R4U7-F1
#
_entry.id   AF-A0A2T2R4U7-F1
#
_cell.length_a   1.000
_cell.length_b   1.000
_cell.length_c   1.000
_cell.angle_alpha   90.00
_cell.angle_beta   90.00
_cell.angle_gamma   90.00
#
_symmetry.space_group_name_H-M   'P 1'
#
loop_
_entity.id
_entity.type
_entity.pdbx_description
1 polymer ?
#
loop_
_entity_poly.entity_id
_entity_poly.type
_entity_poly.pdbx_seq_one_letter_code
_entity_poly.pdbx_strand_id
1 'polypeptide(L)'
;MQANDIRPQRCVFVGAPIGASAADRFNNFRTPTLFIQHTHDPVRPAQKLKNVLKNHNVSQYAFKEISGDDDVYADTEKLAVYTKEFLNPSD
;
A
#
# COMPACT_ATOMS: atom_id res chain seq x y z
N MET A 1 14.91 -7.30 28.77
CA MET A 1 15.10 -7.27 27.31
C MET A 1 14.53 -5.96 26.82
N GLN A 2 15.38 -5.04 26.34
CA GLN A 2 14.87 -3.87 25.61
C GLN A 2 14.47 -4.38 24.23
N ALA A 3 13.17 -4.31 23.91
CA ALA A 3 12.73 -4.49 22.54
C ALA A 3 13.37 -3.35 21.73
N ASN A 4 14.17 -3.69 20.72
CA ASN A 4 14.62 -2.70 19.76
C ASN A 4 13.36 -2.15 19.07
N ASP A 5 12.99 -0.90 19.36
CA ASP A 5 11.89 -0.20 18.71
C ASP A 5 12.19 -0.10 17.21
N ILE A 6 11.57 -0.98 16.41
CA ILE A 6 11.61 -0.86 14.95
C ILE A 6 10.70 0.31 14.57
N ARG A 7 11.29 1.41 14.09
CA ARG A 7 10.56 2.58 13.57
C ARG A 7 10.60 2.58 12.05
N PRO A 8 9.59 2.02 11.37
CA PRO A 8 9.59 1.93 9.91
C PRO A 8 9.64 3.33 9.30
N GLN A 9 10.59 3.56 8.39
CA GLN A 9 10.73 4.83 7.67
C GLN A 9 9.80 4.89 6.44
N ARG A 10 9.52 3.73 5.86
CA ARG A 10 8.67 3.54 4.68
C ARG A 10 7.94 2.19 4.78
N CYS A 11 6.74 2.10 4.22
CA CYS A 11 6.00 0.84 4.10
C CYS A 11 5.61 0.57 2.63
N VAL A 12 5.51 -0.70 2.28
CA VAL A 12 5.00 -1.14 0.98
C VAL A 12 3.93 -2.19 1.23
N PHE A 13 2.74 -1.98 0.66
CA PHE A 13 1.64 -2.95 0.68
C PHE A 13 1.33 -3.39 -0.74
N VAL A 14 1.31 -4.69 -0.95
CA VAL A 14 0.87 -5.34 -2.19
C VAL A 14 -0.44 -6.05 -1.88
N GLY A 15 -1.54 -5.64 -2.53
CA GLY A 15 -2.87 -6.17 -2.22
C GLY A 15 -3.36 -5.78 -0.82
N ALA A 16 -3.48 -4.48 -0.53
CA ALA A 16 -3.78 -4.04 0.83
C ALA A 16 -5.17 -4.49 1.30
N PRO A 17 -5.32 -4.99 2.54
CA PRO A 17 -6.63 -5.37 3.08
C PRO A 17 -7.50 -4.13 3.30
N ILE A 18 -8.73 -4.17 2.77
CA ILE A 18 -9.70 -3.06 2.79
C ILE A 18 -10.97 -3.36 3.59
N GLY A 19 -10.86 -4.22 4.60
CA GLY A 19 -11.94 -4.52 5.55
C GLY A 19 -12.17 -3.38 6.55
N ALA A 20 -13.35 -3.33 7.18
CA ALA A 20 -13.69 -2.30 8.17
C ALA A 20 -12.68 -2.24 9.32
N SER A 21 -12.23 -3.40 9.82
CA SER A 21 -11.19 -3.49 10.87
C SER A 21 -9.80 -3.06 10.41
N ALA A 22 -9.54 -3.06 9.10
CA ALA A 22 -8.30 -2.55 8.53
C ALA A 22 -8.37 -1.04 8.29
N ALA A 23 -9.56 -0.50 7.97
CA ALA A 23 -9.77 0.92 7.73
C ALA A 23 -9.39 1.78 8.95
N ASP A 24 -9.78 1.35 10.16
CA ASP A 24 -9.44 2.06 11.39
C ASP A 24 -7.93 2.15 11.65
N ARG A 25 -7.12 1.26 11.06
CA ARG A 25 -5.65 1.30 11.17
C ARG A 25 -5.02 2.43 10.37
N PHE A 26 -5.76 3.04 9.45
CA PHE A 26 -5.31 4.22 8.71
C PHE A 26 -5.51 5.53 9.50
N ASN A 27 -6.25 5.50 10.62
CA ASN A 27 -6.36 6.66 11.49
C ASN A 27 -4.97 7.03 12.04
N ASN A 28 -4.56 8.28 11.83
CA ASN A 28 -3.24 8.80 12.22
C ASN A 28 -2.05 8.09 11.55
N PHE A 29 -2.27 7.43 10.41
CA PHE A 29 -1.21 6.76 9.69
C PHE A 29 -0.30 7.79 8.99
N ARG A 30 0.97 7.86 9.45
CA ARG A 30 1.95 8.86 8.99
C ARG A 30 3.17 8.27 8.30
N THR A 31 3.33 6.94 8.30
CA THR A 31 4.49 6.35 7.66
C THR A 31 4.35 6.47 6.14
N PRO A 32 5.32 7.07 5.43
CA PRO A 32 5.30 7.12 3.97
C PRO A 32 5.08 5.74 3.39
N THR A 33 4.03 5.57 2.58
CA THR A 33 3.61 4.24 2.16
C THR A 33 3.33 4.14 0.67
N LEU A 34 3.81 3.06 0.05
CA LEU A 34 3.41 2.67 -1.29
C LEU A 34 2.33 1.60 -1.22
N PHE A 35 1.20 1.86 -1.86
CA PHE A 35 0.17 0.86 -2.13
C PHE A 35 0.29 0.40 -3.59
N ILE A 36 0.37 -0.91 -3.79
CA ILE A 36 0.33 -1.55 -5.11
C ILE A 36 -0.90 -2.43 -5.17
N GLN A 37 -1.81 -2.15 -6.11
CA GLN A 37 -3.08 -2.86 -6.23
C GLN A 37 -3.37 -3.23 -7.68
N HIS A 38 -3.95 -4.41 -7.90
CA HIS A 38 -4.53 -4.79 -9.17
C HIS A 38 -5.77 -3.93 -9.50
N THR A 39 -5.94 -3.59 -10.78
CA THR A 39 -7.04 -2.73 -11.25
C THR A 39 -8.42 -3.32 -10.98
N HIS A 40 -8.58 -4.63 -11.16
CA HIS A 40 -9.86 -5.34 -11.01
C HIS A 40 -9.76 -6.51 -10.03
N ASP A 41 -8.94 -6.39 -8.96
CA ASP A 41 -8.91 -7.37 -7.86
C ASP A 41 -10.35 -7.56 -7.31
N PRO A 42 -10.96 -8.75 -7.45
CA PRO A 42 -12.36 -8.98 -7.08
C PRO A 42 -12.56 -8.98 -5.57
N VAL A 43 -11.49 -9.21 -4.80
CA VAL A 43 -11.51 -9.25 -3.34
C VAL A 43 -11.22 -7.86 -2.77
N ARG A 44 -10.27 -7.14 -3.38
CA ARG A 44 -9.75 -5.86 -2.90
C ARG A 44 -9.67 -4.81 -4.02
N PRO A 45 -10.79 -4.26 -4.51
CA PRO A 45 -10.74 -3.30 -5.62
C PRO A 45 -9.92 -2.05 -5.29
N ALA A 46 -9.04 -1.63 -6.21
CA ALA A 46 -8.18 -0.44 -6.05
C ALA A 46 -8.98 0.82 -5.69
N GLN A 47 -10.14 1.01 -6.32
CA GLN A 47 -11.01 2.16 -6.04
C GLN A 47 -11.49 2.19 -4.59
N LYS A 48 -11.78 1.02 -3.99
CA LYS A 48 -12.24 0.96 -2.60
C LYS A 48 -11.10 1.32 -1.64
N LEU A 49 -9.86 0.88 -1.91
CA LEU A 49 -8.69 1.31 -1.13
C LEU A 49 -8.48 2.83 -1.22
N LYS A 50 -8.51 3.41 -2.43
CA LYS A 50 -8.42 4.86 -2.63
C LYS A 50 -9.45 5.63 -1.82
N ASN A 51 -10.69 5.15 -1.79
CA ASN A 51 -11.76 5.75 -1.00
C ASN A 51 -11.47 5.69 0.51
N VAL A 52 -10.97 4.55 1.02
CA VAL A 52 -10.55 4.41 2.42
C VAL A 52 -9.44 5.41 2.75
N LEU A 53 -8.36 5.46 1.96
CA LEU A 53 -7.25 6.39 2.19
C LEU A 53 -7.71 7.85 2.22
N LYS A 54 -8.63 8.22 1.31
CA LYS A 54 -9.25 9.55 1.28
C LYS A 54 -10.10 9.82 2.52
N ASN A 55 -10.97 8.90 2.91
CA ASN A 55 -11.88 9.07 4.06
C ASN A 55 -11.13 9.17 5.40
N HIS A 56 -9.96 8.55 5.51
CA HIS A 56 -9.10 8.59 6.70
C HIS A 56 -8.02 9.68 6.62
N ASN A 57 -8.08 10.59 5.63
CA ASN A 57 -7.12 11.69 5.44
C ASN A 57 -5.65 11.23 5.41
N VAL A 58 -5.38 10.05 4.85
CA VAL A 58 -4.01 9.59 4.64
C VAL A 58 -3.37 10.44 3.55
N SER A 59 -2.29 11.15 3.86
CA SER A 59 -1.68 12.11 2.93
C SER A 59 -0.28 11.69 2.44
N GLN A 60 0.42 10.84 3.19
CA GLN A 60 1.79 10.41 2.87
C GLN A 60 1.79 9.05 2.19
N TYR A 61 1.19 8.96 1.00
CA TYR A 61 1.20 7.71 0.23
C TYR A 61 1.43 7.91 -1.27
N ALA A 62 2.00 6.88 -1.88
CA ALA A 62 2.01 6.65 -3.31
C ALA A 62 1.06 5.49 -3.63
N PHE A 63 0.44 5.53 -4.81
CA PHE A 63 -0.47 4.48 -5.26
C PHE A 63 -0.08 4.06 -6.68
N LYS A 64 0.16 2.77 -6.88
CA LYS A 64 0.46 2.17 -8.17
C LYS A 64 -0.60 1.13 -8.49
N GLU A 65 -1.19 1.27 -9.68
CA GLU A 65 -2.09 0.27 -10.21
C GLU A 65 -1.34 -0.62 -11.20
N ILE A 66 -1.56 -1.92 -11.09
CA ILE A 66 -1.08 -2.92 -12.04
C ILE A 66 -2.31 -3.56 -12.68
N SER A 67 -2.27 -3.81 -13.98
CA SER A 67 -3.34 -4.55 -14.65
C SER A 67 -3.44 -5.95 -14.05
N GLY A 68 -4.63 -6.34 -13.63
CA GLY A 68 -4.89 -7.65 -13.05
C GLY A 68 -6.34 -7.76 -12.60
N ASP A 69 -6.88 -8.98 -12.72
CA ASP A 69 -8.30 -9.29 -12.47
C ASP A 69 -8.46 -10.34 -11.36
N ASP A 70 -7.38 -10.60 -10.62
CA ASP A 70 -7.32 -11.51 -9.48
C ASP A 70 -6.60 -10.84 -8.30
N ASP A 71 -6.43 -11.60 -7.22
CA ASP A 71 -5.75 -11.18 -6.00
C ASP A 71 -4.30 -11.70 -5.91
N VAL A 72 -3.74 -12.20 -7.03
CA VAL A 72 -2.43 -12.86 -7.14
C VAL A 72 -1.41 -11.97 -7.86
N TYR A 73 -0.49 -11.39 -7.10
CA TYR A 73 0.50 -10.45 -7.62
C TYR A 73 1.75 -11.16 -8.16
N ALA A 74 1.61 -11.87 -9.28
CA ALA A 74 2.68 -12.68 -9.87
C ALA A 74 3.76 -11.86 -10.63
N ASP A 75 3.48 -10.60 -10.97
CA ASP A 75 4.44 -9.72 -11.67
C ASP A 75 5.51 -9.18 -10.71
N THR A 76 6.36 -10.08 -10.22
CA THR A 76 7.40 -9.78 -9.22
C THR A 76 8.42 -8.77 -9.71
N GLU A 77 8.67 -8.71 -11.03
CA GLU A 77 9.59 -7.73 -11.62
C GLU A 77 9.02 -6.31 -11.48
N LYS A 78 7.75 -6.12 -11.83
CA LYS A 78 7.09 -4.81 -11.70
C LYS A 78 6.93 -4.40 -10.24
N LEU A 79 6.60 -5.33 -9.35
CA LEU A 79 6.60 -5.09 -7.91
C LEU A 79 7.98 -4.61 -7.41
N ALA A 80 9.06 -5.24 -7.87
CA ALA A 80 10.41 -4.87 -7.50
C ALA A 80 10.80 -3.48 -8.03
N VAL A 81 10.41 -3.13 -9.26
CA VAL A 81 10.64 -1.79 -9.83
C VAL A 81 9.94 -0.72 -8.99
N TYR A 82 8.64 -0.85 -8.76
CA TYR A 82 7.89 0.14 -7.97
C TYR A 82 8.38 0.26 -6.53
N THR A 83 8.75 -0.86 -5.93
CA THR A 83 9.35 -0.88 -4.58
C THR A 83 10.68 -0.13 -4.57
N LYS A 84 11.57 -0.37 -5.54
CA LYS A 84 12.86 0.31 -5.63
C LYS A 84 12.70 1.81 -5.87
N GLU A 85 11.83 2.22 -6.80
CA GLU A 85 11.52 3.63 -7.07
C GLU A 85 11.03 4.36 -5.81
N PHE A 86 10.19 3.71 -5.02
CA PHE A 86 9.64 4.31 -3.79
C PHE A 86 10.65 4.35 -2.64
N LEU A 87 11.49 3.31 -2.51
CA LEU A 87 12.50 3.25 -1.45
C LEU A 87 13.73 4.10 -1.74
N ASN A 88 14.06 4.32 -3.02
CA ASN A 88 15.20 5.12 -3.46
C ASN A 88 14.71 6.12 -4.51
N PRO A 89 13.96 7.16 -4.11
CA PRO A 89 13.60 8.21 -5.05
C PRO A 89 14.91 8.84 -5.55
N SER A 90 15.11 8.87 -6.87
CA SER A 90 16.19 9.66 -7.47
C SER A 90 15.95 11.12 -7.09
N ASP A 91 16.94 11.75 -6.45
CA ASP A 91 16.94 13.19 -6.13
C ASP A 91 16.82 14.07 -7.38
#